data_AF-A0A7C5MDH6-F1
#
_entry.id   AF-A0A7C5MDH6-F1
#
_cell.length_a   1.000
_cell.length_b   1.000
_cell.length_c   1.000
_cell.angle_alpha   90.00
_cell.angle_beta   90.00
_cell.angle_gamma   90.00
#
_symmetry.space_group_name_H-M   'P 1'
#
loop_
_entity.id
_entity.type
_entity.pdbx_description
1 polymer ?
#
loop_
_entity_poly.entity_id
_entity_poly.type
_entity_poly.pdbx_seq_one_letter_code
_entity_poly.pdbx_strand_id
1 'polypeptide(L)'
;MNDKNIPKIFVKKNSGELELYNPRKIEKSCIKAGASKKEAEEIAKEIEKILYDGITTKEIYNEVLKLLKEKNAVAGIKYRLKEAIMNLGPEGFAFETFFSKILNNLGYNTVLRRLVKGLCVTHEIDIIAEKYEGNQIKRIMVECKYHNLTGIYTGLKETLYTYARFLDLKDGWIKGLCEKFDEAWLVTNTKFSEEAKEYAKCKGMKIIGWNYPLNQGLETLIENNKKLYPITILMNIKKIDLKKFSSANLIVINDILERSCEKIVEETGISLDEALEIKREAEKIIY
;
A
#
# COMPACT_ATOMS: atom_id res chain seq x y z
N MET A 1 -21.17 -7.25 -35.25
CA MET A 1 -20.24 -7.80 -36.26
C MET A 1 -19.17 -8.59 -35.53
N ASN A 2 -19.17 -9.90 -35.77
CA ASN A 2 -18.25 -10.95 -35.32
C ASN A 2 -18.00 -11.09 -33.82
N ASP A 3 -18.96 -11.73 -33.13
CA ASP A 3 -18.67 -12.61 -32.00
C ASP A 3 -17.68 -13.67 -32.47
N LYS A 4 -16.38 -13.39 -32.33
CA LYS A 4 -15.39 -14.45 -32.32
C LYS A 4 -15.72 -15.30 -31.10
N ASN A 5 -16.12 -16.55 -31.35
CA ASN A 5 -16.38 -17.56 -30.35
C ASN A 5 -15.05 -17.89 -29.67
N ILE A 6 -14.60 -17.02 -28.76
CA ILE A 6 -13.42 -17.28 -27.93
C ILE A 6 -13.77 -18.54 -27.13
N PRO A 7 -12.95 -19.59 -27.18
CA PRO A 7 -13.13 -20.76 -26.32
C PRO A 7 -13.38 -20.29 -24.89
N LYS A 8 -14.24 -20.97 -24.13
CA LYS A 8 -14.41 -20.64 -22.70
C LYS A 8 -13.09 -20.94 -21.99
N ILE A 9 -12.24 -19.92 -21.87
CA ILE A 9 -10.94 -20.00 -21.23
C ILE A 9 -11.13 -19.66 -19.75
N PHE A 10 -10.68 -20.56 -18.89
CA PHE A 10 -10.63 -20.32 -17.46
C PHE A 10 -9.29 -19.75 -17.05
N VAL A 11 -9.32 -18.72 -16.21
CA VAL A 11 -8.17 -18.08 -15.58
C VAL A 11 -8.07 -18.57 -14.14
N LYS A 12 -6.87 -19.01 -13.73
CA LYS A 12 -6.59 -19.43 -12.36
C LYS A 12 -6.14 -18.25 -11.50
N LYS A 13 -6.94 -17.88 -10.50
CA LYS A 13 -6.59 -16.85 -9.52
C LYS A 13 -5.48 -17.31 -8.60
N ASN A 14 -4.86 -16.35 -7.91
CA ASN A 14 -3.90 -16.63 -6.84
C ASN A 14 -4.50 -17.46 -5.68
N SER A 15 -5.83 -17.42 -5.49
CA SER A 15 -6.55 -18.27 -4.54
C SER A 15 -6.69 -19.74 -4.99
N GLY A 16 -6.36 -20.06 -6.25
CA GLY A 16 -6.64 -21.34 -6.88
C GLY A 16 -8.02 -21.44 -7.55
N GLU A 17 -8.92 -20.48 -7.30
CA GLU A 17 -10.23 -20.40 -7.94
C GLU A 17 -10.11 -20.17 -9.45
N LEU A 18 -10.96 -20.85 -10.23
CA LEU A 18 -11.09 -20.65 -11.67
C LEU A 18 -12.22 -19.68 -11.98
N GLU A 19 -11.98 -18.73 -12.88
CA GLU A 19 -13.02 -17.84 -13.40
C GLU A 19 -12.93 -17.71 -14.92
N LEU A 20 -14.04 -17.40 -15.58
CA LEU A 20 -14.03 -17.10 -17.01
C LEU A 20 -13.22 -15.84 -17.29
N TYR A 21 -12.36 -15.89 -18.31
CA TYR A 21 -11.64 -14.73 -18.81
C TYR A 21 -12.60 -13.59 -19.14
N ASN A 22 -12.22 -12.35 -18.77
CA ASN A 22 -12.98 -11.15 -19.07
C ASN A 22 -12.03 -9.99 -19.39
N PRO A 23 -11.94 -9.54 -20.67
CA PRO A 23 -11.01 -8.48 -21.08
C PRO A 23 -11.30 -7.14 -20.39
N ARG A 24 -12.56 -6.89 -19.99
CA ARG A 24 -12.94 -5.66 -19.28
C ARG A 24 -12.23 -5.52 -17.94
N LYS A 25 -11.76 -6.62 -17.31
CA LYS A 25 -10.97 -6.54 -16.08
C LYS A 25 -9.59 -5.94 -16.36
N ILE A 26 -8.94 -6.34 -17.46
CA ILE A 26 -7.66 -5.79 -17.91
C ILE A 26 -7.85 -4.32 -18.25
N GLU A 27 -8.84 -3.99 -19.10
CA GLU A 27 -9.12 -2.60 -19.49
C GLU A 27 -9.30 -1.68 -18.29
N LYS A 28 -10.18 -2.08 -17.34
CA LYS A 28 -10.42 -1.32 -16.11
C LYS A 28 -9.17 -1.16 -15.26
N SER A 29 -8.31 -2.18 -15.22
CA SER A 29 -7.08 -2.13 -14.43
C SER A 29 -6.01 -1.22 -15.06
N CYS A 30 -5.87 -1.25 -16.39
CA CYS A 30 -4.99 -0.33 -17.14
C CYS A 30 -5.47 1.13 -17.03
N ILE A 31 -6.78 1.36 -17.19
CA ILE A 31 -7.36 2.72 -17.09
C ILE A 31 -7.17 3.29 -15.68
N LYS A 32 -7.35 2.48 -14.64
CA LYS A 32 -7.09 2.90 -13.26
C LYS A 32 -5.63 3.29 -13.03
N ALA A 33 -4.70 2.59 -13.67
CA ALA A 33 -3.29 2.94 -13.65
C ALA A 33 -2.96 4.19 -14.49
N GLY A 34 -3.92 4.77 -15.22
CA GLY A 34 -3.76 6.00 -15.99
C GLY A 34 -3.56 5.80 -17.49
N ALA A 35 -3.73 4.58 -18.01
CA ALA A 35 -3.76 4.36 -19.46
C ALA A 35 -5.06 4.94 -20.07
N SER A 36 -4.97 5.43 -21.30
CA SER A 36 -6.14 5.77 -22.10
C SER A 36 -6.98 4.53 -22.41
N LYS A 37 -8.26 4.76 -22.71
CA LYS A 37 -9.17 3.67 -23.13
C LYS A 37 -8.61 2.90 -24.34
N LYS A 38 -8.01 3.60 -25.30
CA LYS A 38 -7.42 3.00 -26.51
C LYS A 38 -6.24 2.09 -26.16
N GLU A 39 -5.29 2.55 -25.34
CA GLU A 39 -4.16 1.73 -24.89
C GLU A 39 -4.64 0.50 -24.12
N ALA A 40 -5.64 0.67 -23.27
CA ALA A 40 -6.21 -0.42 -22.46
C ALA A 40 -6.88 -1.51 -23.32
N GLU A 41 -7.63 -1.11 -24.36
CA GLU A 41 -8.24 -2.02 -25.34
C GLU A 41 -7.18 -2.74 -26.20
N GLU A 42 -6.12 -2.04 -26.60
CA GLU A 42 -5.00 -2.66 -27.32
C GLU A 42 -4.28 -3.70 -26.47
N ILE A 43 -4.00 -3.40 -25.21
CA ILE A 43 -3.36 -4.33 -24.28
C ILE A 43 -4.25 -5.57 -24.06
N ALA A 44 -5.56 -5.38 -23.86
CA ALA A 44 -6.49 -6.51 -23.71
C ALA A 44 -6.46 -7.44 -24.93
N LYS A 45 -6.37 -6.90 -26.16
CA LYS A 45 -6.23 -7.68 -27.40
C LYS A 45 -4.91 -8.42 -27.51
N GLU A 46 -3.81 -7.83 -27.03
CA GLU A 46 -2.52 -8.53 -27.00
C GLU A 46 -2.54 -9.69 -26.00
N ILE A 47 -3.19 -9.51 -24.84
CA ILE A 47 -3.36 -10.60 -23.86
C ILE A 47 -4.17 -11.76 -24.44
N GLU A 48 -5.20 -11.49 -25.24
CA GLU A 48 -5.99 -12.53 -25.89
C GLU A 48 -5.15 -13.49 -26.78
N LYS A 49 -3.99 -13.05 -27.28
CA LYS A 49 -3.10 -13.87 -28.11
C LYS A 49 -2.29 -14.90 -27.32
N ILE A 50 -2.13 -14.69 -26.01
CA ILE A 50 -1.35 -15.57 -25.13
C ILE A 50 -2.23 -16.45 -24.24
N LEU A 51 -3.55 -16.30 -24.32
CA LEU A 51 -4.46 -17.05 -23.46
C LEU A 51 -4.41 -18.55 -23.76
N TYR A 52 -4.40 -19.33 -22.69
CA TYR A 52 -4.60 -20.76 -22.70
C TYR A 52 -5.43 -21.15 -21.49
N ASP A 53 -6.12 -22.30 -21.55
CA ASP A 53 -6.98 -22.73 -20.44
C ASP A 53 -6.15 -23.01 -19.18
N GLY A 54 -6.55 -22.41 -18.06
CA GLY A 54 -5.81 -22.47 -16.81
C GLY A 54 -4.70 -21.43 -16.65
N ILE A 55 -4.52 -20.49 -17.59
CA ILE A 55 -3.56 -19.38 -17.46
C ILE A 55 -3.75 -18.65 -16.12
N THR A 56 -2.66 -18.32 -15.44
CA THR A 56 -2.75 -17.72 -14.11
C THR A 56 -3.00 -16.21 -14.18
N THR A 57 -3.67 -15.65 -13.17
CA THR A 57 -3.78 -14.19 -13.03
C THR A 57 -2.41 -13.51 -12.92
N LYS A 58 -1.38 -14.24 -12.46
CA LYS A 58 -0.01 -13.75 -12.34
C LYS A 58 0.67 -13.60 -13.71
N GLU A 59 0.49 -14.57 -14.60
CA GLU A 59 1.00 -14.48 -15.98
C GLU A 59 0.33 -13.35 -16.75
N ILE A 60 -1.00 -13.26 -16.68
CA ILE A 60 -1.74 -12.14 -17.28
C ILE A 60 -1.23 -10.81 -16.73
N TYR A 61 -1.08 -10.71 -15.40
CA TYR A 61 -0.60 -9.49 -14.76
C TYR A 61 0.81 -9.10 -15.25
N ASN A 62 1.73 -10.05 -15.37
CA ASN A 62 3.10 -9.80 -15.83
C ASN A 62 3.13 -9.31 -17.28
N GLU A 63 2.33 -9.92 -18.17
CA GLU A 63 2.29 -9.50 -19.57
C GLU A 63 1.61 -8.13 -19.71
N VAL A 64 0.53 -7.86 -18.96
CA VAL A 64 -0.11 -6.54 -18.92
C VAL A 64 0.89 -5.48 -18.44
N LEU A 65 1.64 -5.77 -17.38
CA LEU A 65 2.64 -4.84 -16.84
C LEU A 65 3.74 -4.55 -17.87
N LYS A 66 4.22 -5.57 -18.59
CA LYS A 66 5.21 -5.42 -19.65
C LYS A 66 4.68 -4.52 -20.78
N LEU A 67 3.50 -4.82 -21.32
CA LEU A 67 2.88 -4.04 -22.38
C LEU A 67 2.57 -2.60 -21.95
N LEU A 68 2.15 -2.40 -20.70
CA LEU A 68 1.95 -1.06 -20.13
C LEU A 68 3.26 -0.29 -20.06
N LYS A 69 4.35 -0.89 -19.58
CA LYS A 69 5.66 -0.21 -19.52
C LYS A 69 6.15 0.23 -20.90
N GLU A 70 5.93 -0.60 -21.92
CA GLU A 70 6.32 -0.31 -23.31
C GLU A 70 5.48 0.83 -23.92
N LYS A 71 4.16 0.85 -23.68
CA LYS A 71 3.25 1.85 -24.25
C LYS A 71 3.19 3.15 -23.44
N ASN A 72 3.20 3.05 -22.12
CA ASN A 72 2.99 4.12 -21.18
C ASN A 72 3.69 3.82 -19.84
N ALA A 73 4.97 4.21 -19.75
CA ALA A 73 5.82 3.92 -18.60
C ALA A 73 5.21 4.37 -17.25
N VAL A 74 4.56 5.54 -17.22
CA VAL A 74 3.90 6.06 -16.01
C VAL A 74 2.75 5.15 -15.57
N ALA A 75 1.90 4.72 -16.51
CA ALA A 75 0.84 3.77 -16.21
C ALA A 75 1.41 2.41 -15.77
N GLY A 76 2.51 1.95 -16.35
CA GLY A 76 3.22 0.75 -15.91
C GLY A 76 3.69 0.82 -14.45
N ILE A 77 4.26 1.96 -14.01
CA ILE A 77 4.67 2.17 -12.62
C ILE A 77 3.46 2.12 -11.68
N LYS A 78 2.39 2.87 -12.00
CA LYS A 78 1.15 2.89 -11.22
C LYS A 78 0.48 1.53 -11.12
N TYR A 79 0.45 0.79 -12.23
CA TYR A 79 -0.10 -0.55 -12.28
C TYR A 79 0.64 -1.51 -11.34
N ARG A 80 1.97 -1.36 -11.27
CA ARG A 80 2.83 -2.13 -10.38
C ARG A 80 2.70 -1.75 -8.91
N LEU A 81 2.35 -0.49 -8.60
CA LEU A 81 2.33 0.02 -7.24
C LEU A 81 1.52 -0.84 -6.27
N LYS A 82 0.39 -1.37 -6.74
CA LYS A 82 -0.43 -2.25 -5.92
C LYS A 82 0.32 -3.52 -5.50
N GLU A 83 1.02 -4.16 -6.42
CA GLU A 83 1.85 -5.33 -6.11
C GLU A 83 3.02 -4.95 -5.21
N ALA A 84 3.66 -3.81 -5.45
CA ALA A 84 4.73 -3.30 -4.61
C ALA A 84 4.29 -3.17 -3.15
N ILE A 85 3.13 -2.58 -2.89
CA ILE A 85 2.57 -2.49 -1.54
C ILE A 85 2.26 -3.87 -0.95
N MET A 86 1.75 -4.81 -1.74
CA MET A 86 1.52 -6.21 -1.32
C MET A 86 2.83 -6.99 -1.05
N ASN A 87 3.97 -6.47 -1.48
CA ASN A 87 5.28 -7.07 -1.29
C ASN A 87 6.03 -6.50 -0.08
N LEU A 88 5.42 -5.66 0.76
CA LEU A 88 6.01 -5.13 2.01
C LEU A 88 6.16 -6.21 3.12
N GLY A 89 6.17 -7.48 2.75
CA GLY A 89 6.41 -8.61 3.67
C GLY A 89 5.17 -9.07 4.44
N PRO A 90 5.21 -10.24 5.07
CA PRO A 90 4.03 -10.82 5.69
C PRO A 90 3.72 -10.31 7.10
N GLU A 91 4.70 -9.70 7.78
CA GLU A 91 4.66 -9.36 9.21
C GLU A 91 4.03 -7.98 9.51
N GLY A 92 3.65 -7.20 8.49
CA GLY A 92 2.99 -5.90 8.66
C GLY A 92 3.89 -4.72 9.06
N PHE A 93 5.01 -4.98 9.75
CA PHE A 93 5.91 -3.93 10.24
C PHE A 93 6.42 -2.97 9.16
N ALA A 94 6.80 -3.48 7.98
CA ALA A 94 7.25 -2.59 6.91
C ALA A 94 6.11 -1.72 6.36
N PHE A 95 4.85 -2.18 6.44
CA PHE A 95 3.68 -1.38 6.07
C PHE A 95 3.42 -0.24 7.07
N GLU A 96 3.63 -0.47 8.37
CA GLU A 96 3.57 0.58 9.39
C GLU A 96 4.64 1.65 9.16
N THR A 97 5.89 1.23 8.95
CA THR A 97 7.01 2.13 8.63
C THR A 97 6.72 2.89 7.34
N PHE A 98 6.15 2.24 6.34
CA PHE A 98 5.76 2.88 5.08
C PHE A 98 4.67 3.93 5.29
N PHE A 99 3.61 3.60 6.04
CA PHE A 99 2.55 4.55 6.29
C PHE A 99 2.99 5.73 7.17
N SER A 100 3.96 5.52 8.07
CA SER A 100 4.55 6.63 8.83
C SER A 100 5.31 7.59 7.92
N LYS A 101 6.01 7.12 6.89
CA LYS A 101 6.62 7.98 5.86
C LYS A 101 5.58 8.84 5.11
N ILE A 102 4.42 8.26 4.79
CA ILE A 102 3.30 9.02 4.21
C ILE A 102 2.83 10.12 5.17
N LEU A 103 2.62 9.79 6.44
CA LEU A 103 2.21 10.77 7.45
C LEU A 103 3.26 11.88 7.65
N ASN A 104 4.54 11.52 7.67
CA ASN A 104 5.64 12.49 7.76
C ASN A 104 5.62 13.47 6.58
N ASN A 105 5.39 12.99 5.36
CA ASN A 105 5.26 13.89 4.21
C ASN A 105 3.98 14.75 4.26
N LEU A 106 2.93 14.31 4.95
CA LEU A 106 1.73 15.12 5.24
C LEU A 106 1.96 16.12 6.41
N GLY A 107 3.18 16.19 6.95
CA GLY A 107 3.59 17.12 8.00
C GLY A 107 3.27 16.66 9.42
N TYR A 108 3.04 15.37 9.64
CA TYR A 108 2.98 14.79 10.98
C TYR A 108 4.39 14.42 11.47
N ASN A 109 4.61 14.44 12.77
CA ASN A 109 5.71 13.73 13.41
C ASN A 109 5.21 12.36 13.87
N THR A 110 5.89 11.28 13.51
CA THR A 110 5.43 9.92 13.82
C THR A 110 6.33 9.18 14.81
N VAL A 111 5.73 8.42 15.71
CA VAL A 111 6.39 7.42 16.56
C VAL A 111 5.77 6.05 16.28
N LEU A 112 6.60 5.04 16.01
CA LEU A 112 6.16 3.67 15.71
C LEU A 112 6.10 2.80 16.97
N ARG A 113 5.14 1.87 17.03
CA ARG A 113 5.08 0.73 17.96
C ARG A 113 5.26 1.13 19.43
N ARG A 114 4.60 2.20 19.84
CA ARG A 114 4.71 2.71 21.21
C ARG A 114 3.71 2.00 22.11
N LEU A 115 4.18 1.48 23.24
CA LEU A 115 3.33 1.02 24.33
C LEU A 115 2.75 2.21 25.09
N VAL A 116 1.42 2.29 25.19
CA VAL A 116 0.69 3.35 25.87
C VAL A 116 -0.30 2.74 26.86
N LYS A 117 -0.29 3.21 28.11
CA LYS A 117 -1.19 2.72 29.15
C LYS A 117 -2.56 3.40 29.02
N GLY A 118 -3.54 2.67 28.49
CA GLY A 118 -4.95 3.05 28.57
C GLY A 118 -5.50 2.88 29.99
N LEU A 119 -6.79 3.15 30.17
CA LEU A 119 -7.44 2.95 31.46
C LEU A 119 -7.35 1.49 31.93
N CYS A 120 -7.73 0.57 31.05
CA CYS A 120 -7.82 -0.84 31.36
C CYS A 120 -6.48 -1.54 31.12
N VAL A 121 -5.92 -1.42 29.91
CA VAL A 121 -4.76 -2.21 29.48
C VAL A 121 -3.71 -1.35 28.77
N THR A 122 -2.51 -1.91 28.61
CA THR A 122 -1.47 -1.30 27.78
C THR A 122 -1.71 -1.69 26.33
N HIS A 123 -1.69 -0.71 25.44
CA HIS A 123 -1.86 -0.88 23.99
C HIS A 123 -0.53 -0.62 23.28
N GLU A 124 -0.12 -1.51 22.38
CA GLU A 124 0.93 -1.22 21.41
C GLU A 124 0.33 -0.50 20.21
N ILE A 125 0.56 0.81 20.10
CA ILE A 125 0.02 1.61 18.99
C ILE A 125 1.01 1.55 17.83
N ASP A 126 0.56 1.05 16.67
CA ASP A 126 1.40 0.89 15.48
C ASP A 126 2.05 2.21 15.07
N ILE A 127 1.27 3.28 14.98
CA ILE A 127 1.77 4.63 14.72
C ILE A 127 1.01 5.66 15.54
N ILE A 128 1.74 6.48 16.29
CA ILE A 128 1.24 7.73 16.86
C ILE A 128 1.72 8.85 15.95
N ALA A 129 0.81 9.66 15.45
CA ALA A 129 1.16 10.83 14.63
C ALA A 129 0.70 12.12 15.31
N GLU A 130 1.56 13.13 15.29
CA GLU A 130 1.29 14.43 15.91
C GLU A 130 1.49 15.55 14.89
N LYS A 131 0.58 16.51 14.86
CA LYS A 131 0.72 17.70 14.01
C LYS A 131 0.20 18.92 14.75
N TYR A 132 0.90 20.04 14.60
CA TYR A 132 0.45 21.32 15.12
C TYR A 132 -0.71 21.85 14.27
N GLU A 133 -1.83 22.13 14.92
CA GLU A 133 -2.98 22.84 14.36
C GLU A 133 -3.16 24.14 15.16
N GLY A 134 -2.53 25.22 14.68
CA GLY A 134 -2.40 26.46 15.44
C GLY A 134 -1.56 26.25 16.69
N ASN A 135 -2.12 26.56 17.86
CA ASN A 135 -1.45 26.41 19.17
C ASN A 135 -1.76 25.06 19.84
N GLN A 136 -2.43 24.13 19.15
CA GLN A 136 -2.79 22.82 19.69
C GLN A 136 -2.07 21.71 18.93
N ILE A 137 -1.70 20.64 19.64
CA ILE A 137 -1.18 19.43 19.03
C ILE A 137 -2.36 18.50 18.81
N LYS A 138 -2.61 18.15 17.55
CA LYS A 138 -3.49 17.06 17.18
C LYS A 138 -2.71 15.76 17.22
N ARG A 139 -3.16 14.81 18.04
CA ARG A 139 -2.56 13.47 18.14
C ARG A 139 -3.53 12.42 17.61
N ILE A 140 -3.05 11.61 16.68
CA ILE A 140 -3.82 10.52 16.08
C ILE A 140 -3.21 9.17 16.45
N MET A 141 -4.08 8.22 16.82
CA MET A 141 -3.73 6.81 16.92
C MET A 141 -3.98 6.18 15.55
N VAL A 142 -3.02 5.46 15.00
CA VAL A 142 -3.16 4.74 13.73
C VAL A 142 -2.93 3.26 13.97
N GLU A 143 -3.88 2.46 13.51
CA GLU A 143 -3.79 1.01 13.42
C GLU A 143 -3.61 0.60 11.96
N CYS A 144 -2.66 -0.29 11.70
CA CYS A 144 -2.30 -0.79 10.38
C CYS A 144 -2.72 -2.25 10.24
N LYS A 145 -3.74 -2.52 9.41
CA LYS A 145 -4.14 -3.87 9.02
C LYS A 145 -3.58 -4.24 7.65
N TYR A 146 -2.45 -4.94 7.65
CA TYR A 146 -1.84 -5.48 6.45
C TYR A 146 -2.40 -6.87 6.08
N HIS A 147 -2.57 -7.12 4.78
CA HIS A 147 -2.98 -8.42 4.23
C HIS A 147 -1.99 -8.91 3.19
N ASN A 148 -1.70 -10.21 3.21
CA ASN A 148 -0.72 -10.86 2.33
C ASN A 148 -1.31 -11.31 0.98
N LEU A 149 -2.64 -11.26 0.84
CA LEU A 149 -3.34 -11.65 -0.38
C LEU A 149 -4.27 -10.54 -0.86
N THR A 150 -4.33 -10.40 -2.18
CA THR A 150 -5.28 -9.48 -2.81
C THR A 150 -6.71 -10.03 -2.70
N GLY A 151 -7.69 -9.13 -2.66
CA GLY A 151 -9.12 -9.51 -2.60
C GLY A 151 -9.65 -9.77 -1.19
N ILE A 152 -8.79 -9.71 -0.17
CA ILE A 152 -9.22 -9.72 1.24
C ILE A 152 -9.75 -8.33 1.62
N TYR A 153 -10.76 -8.30 2.48
CA TYR A 153 -11.30 -7.10 3.08
C TYR A 153 -10.92 -6.99 4.55
N THR A 154 -10.59 -5.79 5.00
CA THR A 154 -10.63 -5.43 6.42
C THR A 154 -12.08 -5.19 6.81
N GLY A 155 -12.59 -6.05 7.69
CA GLY A 155 -14.01 -6.08 8.06
C GLY A 155 -14.34 -5.32 9.35
N LEU A 156 -15.62 -5.35 9.70
CA LEU A 156 -16.19 -4.68 10.88
C LEU A 156 -15.48 -5.04 12.19
N LYS A 157 -15.01 -6.29 12.34
CA LYS A 157 -14.27 -6.74 13.54
C LYS A 157 -13.06 -5.84 13.82
N GLU A 158 -12.23 -5.57 12.81
CA GLU A 158 -11.03 -4.77 12.98
C GLU A 158 -11.37 -3.31 13.26
N THR A 159 -12.44 -2.79 12.63
CA THR A 159 -12.93 -1.44 12.89
C THR A 159 -13.45 -1.27 14.33
N LEU A 160 -14.22 -2.23 14.83
CA LEU A 160 -14.69 -2.26 16.22
C LEU A 160 -13.51 -2.37 17.20
N TYR A 161 -12.55 -3.24 16.90
CA TYR A 161 -11.35 -3.43 17.70
C TYR A 161 -10.54 -2.13 17.82
N THR A 162 -10.21 -1.47 16.71
CA THR A 162 -9.50 -0.19 16.72
C THR A 162 -10.26 0.87 17.51
N TYR A 163 -11.59 0.93 17.37
CA TYR A 163 -12.39 1.90 18.12
C TYR A 163 -12.41 1.64 19.62
N ALA A 164 -12.54 0.38 20.04
CA ALA A 164 -12.53 0.02 21.46
C ALA A 164 -11.20 0.39 22.13
N ARG A 165 -10.07 0.19 21.44
CA ARG A 165 -8.74 0.62 21.91
C ARG A 165 -8.65 2.13 22.06
N PHE A 166 -9.17 2.87 21.09
CA PHE A 166 -9.22 4.33 21.17
C PHE A 166 -10.07 4.83 22.35
N LEU A 167 -11.18 4.18 22.66
CA LEU A 167 -11.98 4.53 23.84
C LEU A 167 -11.20 4.30 25.14
N ASP A 168 -10.49 3.19 25.27
CA ASP A 168 -9.68 2.91 26.47
C ASP A 168 -8.52 3.91 26.66
N LEU A 169 -7.94 4.42 25.57
CA LEU A 169 -6.95 5.50 25.60
C LEU A 169 -7.57 6.86 25.97
N LYS A 170 -8.79 7.15 25.48
CA LYS A 170 -9.53 8.36 25.87
C LYS A 170 -9.83 8.37 27.37
N ASP A 171 -10.30 7.25 27.90
CA ASP A 171 -10.56 7.11 29.33
C ASP A 171 -9.26 7.14 30.15
N GLY A 172 -8.18 6.55 29.61
CA GLY A 172 -6.83 6.63 30.19
C GLY A 172 -6.34 8.07 30.31
N TRP A 173 -6.54 8.88 29.28
CA TRP A 173 -6.20 10.31 29.31
C TRP A 173 -7.01 11.09 30.34
N ILE A 174 -8.32 10.85 30.46
CA ILE A 174 -9.17 11.48 31.49
C ILE A 174 -8.67 11.17 32.90
N LYS A 175 -8.09 9.98 33.11
CA LYS A 175 -7.47 9.56 34.38
C LYS A 175 -6.00 9.96 34.53
N GLY A 176 -5.42 10.66 33.55
CA GLY A 176 -4.02 11.11 33.59
C GLY A 176 -2.99 9.99 33.38
N LEU A 177 -3.37 8.87 32.78
CA LEU A 177 -2.49 7.70 32.55
C LEU A 177 -1.72 7.78 31.24
N CYS A 178 -2.25 8.48 30.25
CA CYS A 178 -1.61 8.69 28.95
C CYS A 178 -1.97 10.05 28.36
N GLU A 179 -1.35 10.38 27.23
CA GLU A 179 -1.64 11.59 26.50
C GLU A 179 -2.98 11.49 25.75
N LYS A 180 -3.57 12.65 25.42
CA LYS A 180 -4.82 12.73 24.67
C LYS A 180 -4.62 12.23 23.24
N PHE A 181 -5.55 11.40 22.76
CA PHE A 181 -5.71 11.06 21.35
C PHE A 181 -7.01 11.67 20.81
N ASP A 182 -6.92 12.42 19.71
CA ASP A 182 -8.05 13.14 19.11
C ASP A 182 -8.81 12.28 18.10
N GLU A 183 -8.11 11.46 17.32
CA GLU A 183 -8.69 10.60 16.29
C GLU A 183 -8.12 9.17 16.32
N ALA A 184 -8.93 8.22 15.85
CA ALA A 184 -8.53 6.86 15.56
C ALA A 184 -8.56 6.61 14.06
N TRP A 185 -7.44 6.16 13.52
CA TRP A 185 -7.26 5.83 12.11
C TRP A 185 -7.08 4.31 11.96
N LEU A 186 -7.74 3.70 10.99
CA LEU A 186 -7.49 2.32 10.58
C LEU A 186 -7.07 2.29 9.11
N VAL A 187 -5.90 1.72 8.84
CA VAL A 187 -5.25 1.77 7.53
C VAL A 187 -5.07 0.35 7.02
N THR A 188 -5.31 0.11 5.74
CA THR A 188 -5.10 -1.20 5.12
C THR A 188 -4.57 -1.07 3.70
N ASN A 189 -3.74 -2.01 3.29
CA ASN A 189 -3.23 -2.12 1.92
C ASN A 189 -4.28 -2.64 0.92
N THR A 190 -5.44 -3.13 1.41
CA THR A 190 -6.50 -3.70 0.58
C THR A 190 -7.75 -2.83 0.58
N LYS A 191 -8.91 -3.34 1.00
CA LYS A 191 -10.21 -2.66 0.97
C LYS A 191 -10.96 -2.90 2.28
N PHE A 192 -11.91 -2.03 2.58
CA PHE A 192 -12.85 -2.22 3.68
C PHE A 192 -14.17 -2.84 3.20
N SER A 193 -14.80 -3.66 4.04
CA SER A 193 -16.20 -4.05 3.82
C SER A 193 -17.13 -2.84 3.95
N GLU A 194 -18.37 -2.93 3.44
CA GLU A 194 -19.31 -1.80 3.54
C GLU A 194 -19.68 -1.53 5.01
N GLU A 195 -19.87 -2.57 5.82
CA GLU A 195 -20.16 -2.44 7.25
C GLU A 195 -19.04 -1.72 8.02
N ALA A 196 -17.78 -1.97 7.63
CA ALA A 196 -16.63 -1.28 8.22
C ALA A 196 -16.64 0.22 7.89
N LYS A 197 -17.00 0.59 6.65
CA LYS A 197 -17.13 1.99 6.22
C LYS A 197 -18.29 2.68 6.93
N GLU A 198 -19.45 2.02 7.02
CA GLU A 198 -20.64 2.55 7.69
C GLU A 198 -20.36 2.81 9.17
N TYR A 199 -19.77 1.83 9.87
CA TYR A 199 -19.43 1.96 11.28
C TYR A 199 -18.38 3.05 11.51
N ALA A 200 -17.30 3.07 10.71
CA ALA A 200 -16.25 4.08 10.83
C ALA A 200 -16.81 5.50 10.65
N LYS A 201 -17.64 5.71 9.63
CA LYS A 201 -18.33 6.99 9.40
C LYS A 201 -19.21 7.37 10.58
N CYS A 202 -19.98 6.43 11.11
CA CYS A 202 -20.85 6.65 12.27
C CYS A 202 -20.06 7.08 13.52
N LYS A 203 -18.88 6.48 13.75
CA LYS A 203 -18.03 6.78 14.92
C LYS A 203 -17.02 7.91 14.72
N GLY A 204 -16.98 8.51 13.53
CA GLY A 204 -15.98 9.52 13.19
C GLY A 204 -14.55 8.97 13.10
N MET A 205 -14.38 7.68 12.83
CA MET A 205 -13.07 7.09 12.57
C MET A 205 -12.63 7.41 11.14
N LYS A 206 -11.33 7.68 10.96
CA LYS A 206 -10.77 7.76 9.62
C LYS A 206 -10.29 6.38 9.19
N ILE A 207 -10.69 5.95 8.00
CA ILE A 207 -10.21 4.69 7.44
C ILE A 207 -9.60 4.92 6.07
N ILE A 208 -8.43 4.32 5.81
CA ILE A 208 -7.68 4.47 4.56
C ILE A 208 -7.38 3.09 3.99
N GLY A 209 -8.02 2.77 2.87
CA GLY A 209 -7.74 1.57 2.07
C GLY A 209 -6.97 1.93 0.82
N TRP A 210 -6.69 0.93 -0.03
CA TRP A 210 -6.00 1.12 -1.32
C TRP A 210 -6.55 2.30 -2.13
N ASN A 211 -7.87 2.30 -2.34
CA ASN A 211 -8.59 3.31 -3.13
C ASN A 211 -9.79 3.92 -2.37
N TYR A 212 -9.72 3.95 -1.04
CA TYR A 212 -10.76 4.53 -0.18
C TYR A 212 -10.12 5.39 0.92
N PRO A 213 -10.67 6.57 1.26
CA PRO A 213 -11.81 7.23 0.62
C PRO A 213 -11.50 7.59 -0.83
N LEU A 214 -12.52 7.86 -1.63
CA LEU A 214 -12.31 8.25 -3.02
C LEU A 214 -11.38 9.47 -3.08
N ASN A 215 -10.32 9.40 -3.89
CA ASN A 215 -9.28 10.42 -4.03
C ASN A 215 -8.48 10.73 -2.75
N GLN A 216 -8.57 9.89 -1.73
CA GLN A 216 -7.81 10.01 -0.47
C GLN A 216 -7.29 8.65 0.03
N GLY A 217 -7.41 7.61 -0.80
CA GLY A 217 -6.89 6.29 -0.50
C GLY A 217 -5.37 6.24 -0.61
N LEU A 218 -4.80 5.11 -0.17
CA LEU A 218 -3.36 4.90 -0.14
C LEU A 218 -2.69 5.16 -1.50
N GLU A 219 -3.30 4.71 -2.59
CA GLU A 219 -2.84 4.97 -3.96
C GLU A 219 -2.69 6.48 -4.22
N THR A 220 -3.73 7.26 -3.93
CA THR A 220 -3.71 8.71 -4.13
C THR A 220 -2.71 9.40 -3.19
N LEU A 221 -2.59 8.92 -1.95
CA LEU A 221 -1.63 9.45 -1.00
C LEU A 221 -0.19 9.21 -1.45
N ILE A 222 0.11 8.09 -2.12
CA ILE A 222 1.44 7.82 -2.65
C ILE A 222 1.76 8.73 -3.85
N GLU A 223 0.83 8.82 -4.79
CA GLU A 223 1.01 9.55 -6.05
C GLU A 223 1.15 11.06 -5.84
N ASN A 224 0.26 11.66 -5.05
CA ASN A 224 0.16 13.12 -4.96
C ASN A 224 1.17 13.76 -4.00
N ASN A 225 1.89 12.96 -3.22
CA ASN A 225 2.75 13.44 -2.14
C ASN A 225 4.22 13.08 -2.40
N LYS A 226 4.85 13.70 -3.40
CA LYS A 226 6.26 13.45 -3.81
C LYS A 226 6.57 12.04 -4.36
N LYS A 227 5.54 11.31 -4.84
CA LYS A 227 5.69 9.96 -5.39
C LYS A 227 6.39 9.01 -4.40
N LEU A 228 5.80 8.84 -3.20
CA LEU A 228 6.32 7.98 -2.11
C LEU A 228 6.18 6.49 -2.44
N TYR A 229 6.77 6.06 -3.54
CA TYR A 229 6.74 4.67 -3.94
C TYR A 229 7.53 3.84 -2.91
N PRO A 230 6.99 2.70 -2.46
CA PRO A 230 7.71 1.82 -1.56
C PRO A 230 8.95 1.27 -2.27
N ILE A 231 10.01 0.93 -1.53
CA ILE A 231 11.20 0.30 -2.13
C ILE A 231 10.87 -1.01 -2.86
N THR A 232 9.74 -1.61 -2.51
CA THR A 232 9.17 -2.77 -3.18
C THR A 232 8.60 -2.49 -4.58
N ILE A 233 8.75 -1.27 -5.10
CA ILE A 233 8.49 -0.92 -6.49
C ILE A 233 9.66 -1.30 -7.42
N LEU A 234 10.83 -1.62 -6.88
CA LEU A 234 12.04 -1.98 -7.65
C LEU A 234 11.98 -3.45 -8.11
N MET A 235 12.38 -3.80 -9.33
CA MET A 235 12.32 -5.18 -9.87
C MET A 235 13.23 -6.14 -9.11
N ASN A 236 14.32 -5.65 -8.54
CA ASN A 236 15.35 -6.46 -7.90
C ASN A 236 15.15 -6.73 -6.40
N ILE A 237 13.93 -6.59 -5.87
CA ILE A 237 13.66 -6.79 -4.42
C ILE A 237 14.01 -8.19 -3.93
N LYS A 238 14.05 -9.20 -4.80
CA LYS A 238 14.50 -10.54 -4.37
C LYS A 238 15.93 -10.53 -3.80
N LYS A 239 16.74 -9.49 -4.09
CA LYS A 239 18.03 -9.20 -3.44
C LYS A 239 17.91 -8.27 -2.23
N ILE A 240 16.83 -7.51 -2.13
CA ILE A 240 16.57 -6.54 -1.06
C ILE A 240 16.02 -7.29 0.14
N ASP A 241 16.83 -7.38 1.18
CA ASP A 241 16.35 -7.80 2.50
C ASP A 241 15.49 -6.68 3.11
N LEU A 242 14.18 -6.77 2.88
CA LEU A 242 13.22 -5.77 3.36
C LEU A 242 13.29 -5.55 4.88
N LYS A 243 13.75 -6.54 5.66
CA LYS A 243 13.91 -6.38 7.11
C LYS A 243 15.03 -5.40 7.42
N LYS A 244 16.16 -5.45 6.69
CA LYS A 244 17.28 -4.49 6.82
C LYS A 244 16.82 -3.07 6.48
N PHE A 245 16.17 -2.90 5.32
CA PHE A 245 15.69 -1.59 4.88
C PHE A 245 14.60 -1.01 5.78
N SER A 246 13.64 -1.84 6.23
CA SER A 246 12.62 -1.40 7.18
C SER A 246 13.22 -1.00 8.53
N SER A 247 14.19 -1.75 9.04
CA SER A 247 14.89 -1.43 10.30
C SER A 247 15.69 -0.14 10.21
N ALA A 248 16.28 0.13 9.04
CA ALA A 248 16.98 1.37 8.74
C ALA A 248 16.04 2.56 8.42
N ASN A 249 14.72 2.35 8.45
CA ASN A 249 13.72 3.34 8.05
C ASN A 249 13.91 3.85 6.60
N LEU A 250 14.34 2.96 5.69
CA LEU A 250 14.56 3.19 4.26
C LEU A 250 13.54 2.42 3.43
N ILE A 251 12.26 2.80 3.54
CA ILE A 251 11.16 2.00 2.99
C ILE A 251 10.48 2.66 1.78
N VAL A 252 10.78 3.92 1.48
CA VAL A 252 10.35 4.61 0.25
C VAL A 252 11.54 4.93 -0.63
N ILE A 253 11.33 5.02 -1.94
CA ILE A 253 12.44 5.27 -2.88
C ILE A 253 13.13 6.62 -2.66
N ASN A 254 12.41 7.63 -2.14
CA ASN A 254 13.01 8.91 -1.78
C ASN A 254 14.11 8.74 -0.71
N ASP A 255 13.93 7.81 0.25
CA ASP A 255 14.94 7.53 1.28
C ASP A 255 16.28 7.09 0.65
N ILE A 256 16.22 6.36 -0.47
CA ILE A 256 17.37 5.87 -1.23
C ILE A 256 18.01 7.00 -2.04
N LEU A 257 17.20 7.80 -2.71
CA LEU A 257 17.69 8.88 -3.58
C LEU A 257 18.38 10.00 -2.79
N GLU A 258 17.90 10.28 -1.59
CA GLU A 258 18.43 11.32 -0.70
C GLU A 258 19.73 10.93 0.02
N ARG A 259 20.17 9.67 -0.09
CA ARG A 259 21.37 9.14 0.57
C ARG A 259 22.50 8.84 -0.40
N SER A 260 23.74 8.94 0.07
CA SER A 260 24.88 8.37 -0.65
C SER A 260 24.85 6.84 -0.56
N CYS A 261 25.48 6.15 -1.51
CA CYS A 261 25.52 4.68 -1.49
C CYS A 261 26.25 4.16 -0.25
N GLU A 262 27.29 4.86 0.20
CA GLU A 262 28.04 4.54 1.42
C GLU A 262 27.12 4.63 2.66
N LYS A 263 26.23 5.63 2.70
CA LYS A 263 25.28 5.75 3.81
C LYS A 263 24.24 4.63 3.82
N ILE A 264 23.75 4.22 2.65
CA ILE A 264 22.85 3.08 2.52
C ILE A 264 23.55 1.80 3.01
N VAL A 265 24.82 1.59 2.63
CA VAL A 265 25.62 0.45 3.09
C VAL A 265 25.79 0.48 4.61
N GLU A 266 26.12 1.62 5.20
CA GLU A 266 26.26 1.79 6.65
C GLU A 266 24.96 1.45 7.40
N GLU A 267 23.82 1.95 6.92
CA GLU A 267 22.54 1.81 7.61
C GLU A 267 21.89 0.43 7.43
N THR A 268 22.15 -0.24 6.29
CA THR A 268 21.49 -1.52 5.95
C THR A 268 22.43 -2.73 5.99
N GLY A 269 23.74 -2.55 5.87
CA GLY A 269 24.71 -3.64 5.78
C GLY A 269 24.63 -4.45 4.48
N ILE A 270 24.18 -3.83 3.38
CA ILE A 270 24.28 -4.40 2.02
C ILE A 270 25.63 -4.07 1.37
N SER A 271 25.94 -4.68 0.22
CA SER A 271 27.14 -4.33 -0.55
C SER A 271 26.99 -3.00 -1.30
N LEU A 272 28.12 -2.36 -1.62
CA LEU A 272 28.14 -1.13 -2.42
C LEU A 272 27.55 -1.34 -3.83
N ASP A 273 27.81 -2.50 -4.44
CA ASP A 273 27.25 -2.85 -5.75
C ASP A 273 25.72 -2.96 -5.72
N GLU A 274 25.16 -3.56 -4.67
CA GLU A 274 23.71 -3.61 -4.45
C GLU A 274 23.14 -2.21 -4.24
N ALA A 275 23.79 -1.36 -3.43
CA ALA A 275 23.36 0.02 -3.22
C ALA A 275 23.34 0.83 -4.54
N LEU A 276 24.37 0.66 -5.39
CA LEU A 276 24.44 1.29 -6.70
C LEU A 276 23.36 0.79 -7.67
N GLU A 277 23.08 -0.52 -7.69
CA GLU A 277 22.02 -1.09 -8.52
C GLU A 277 20.64 -0.56 -8.11
N ILE A 278 20.36 -0.56 -6.81
CA ILE A 278 19.11 -0.06 -6.23
C ILE A 278 18.91 1.42 -6.54
N LYS A 279 19.95 2.24 -6.35
CA LYS A 279 19.87 3.69 -6.60
C LYS A 279 19.64 4.01 -8.07
N ARG A 280 20.36 3.35 -8.99
CA ARG A 280 20.14 3.48 -10.44
C ARG A 280 18.72 3.09 -10.86
N GLU A 281 18.13 2.08 -10.22
CA GLU A 281 16.75 1.69 -10.51
C GLU A 281 15.76 2.71 -9.95
N ALA A 282 15.97 3.22 -8.73
CA ALA A 282 15.13 4.25 -8.12
C ALA A 282 15.08 5.54 -8.95
N GLU A 283 16.22 5.95 -9.53
CA GLU A 283 16.30 7.14 -10.39
C GLU A 283 15.37 7.04 -11.61
N LYS A 284 15.29 5.85 -12.24
CA LYS A 284 14.43 5.60 -13.42
C LYS A 284 12.93 5.59 -13.12
N ILE A 285 12.52 5.52 -11.86
CA ILE A 285 11.10 5.48 -11.45
C ILE A 285 10.60 6.90 -11.12
N ILE A 286 11.47 7.75 -10.59
CA ILE A 286 11.12 9.14 -10.26
C ILE A 286 11.22 10.05 -11.47
N TYR A 287 12.30 9.92 -12.26
CA TYR A 287 12.68 10.74 -13.41
C TYR A 287 12.41 10.02 -14.73
#